data_AF-A0A7Z9WG13-F1
#
_entry.id   AF-A0A7Z9WG13-F1
#
_cell.length_a   1.000
_cell.length_b   1.000
_cell.length_c   1.000
_cell.angle_alpha   90.00
_cell.angle_beta   90.00
_cell.angle_gamma   90.00
#
_symmetry.space_group_name_H-M   'P 1'
#
loop_
_entity.id
_entity.type
_entity.pdbx_description
1 polymer ?
#
loop_
_entity_poly.entity_id
_entity_poly.type
_entity_poly.pdbx_seq_one_letter_code
_entity_poly.pdbx_strand_id
1 'polypeptide(L)'
;AEKDKYEKESSFCILCGLCVRYCAEVKKKHAIGFVDRGIRREIAFIPELAATECWKCKECFPLCPTEYLQAAYVLIEALGPSTLEFRSDSRDK
;
A
#
# COMPACT_ATOMS: atom_id res chain seq x y z
N ALA A 1 -12.49 -32.12 15.05
CA ALA A 1 -11.46 -31.20 14.53
C ALA A 1 -11.78 -29.81 15.05
N GLU A 2 -10.88 -29.20 15.82
CA GLU A 2 -11.05 -27.80 16.24
C GLU A 2 -10.94 -26.88 15.02
N LYS A 3 -11.88 -25.93 14.91
CA LYS A 3 -12.03 -25.05 13.73
C LYS A 3 -10.95 -23.98 13.62
N ASP A 4 -10.25 -23.67 14.71
CA ASP A 4 -9.35 -22.51 14.82
C ASP A 4 -7.90 -22.88 15.11
N LYS A 5 -7.48 -24.09 14.71
CA LYS A 5 -6.09 -24.56 14.90
C LYS A 5 -5.06 -23.79 14.07
N TYR A 6 -5.50 -23.08 13.03
CA TYR A 6 -4.64 -22.32 12.12
C TYR A 6 -5.01 -20.84 12.15
N GLU A 7 -3.99 -19.99 12.13
CA GLU A 7 -4.15 -18.54 12.06
C GLU A 7 -4.83 -18.14 10.76
N LYS A 8 -5.91 -17.36 10.86
CA LYS A 8 -6.72 -16.98 9.71
C LYS A 8 -6.11 -15.75 9.06
N GLU A 9 -5.33 -15.94 8.01
CA GLU A 9 -4.73 -14.85 7.25
C GLU A 9 -5.77 -14.23 6.31
N SER A 10 -6.21 -13.00 6.61
CA SER A 10 -7.30 -12.32 5.90
C SER A 10 -6.79 -11.36 4.82
N SER A 11 -5.79 -11.76 4.04
CA SER A 11 -5.31 -10.95 2.92
C SER A 11 -5.89 -11.47 1.60
N PHE A 12 -6.38 -10.55 0.76
CA PHE A 12 -6.77 -10.84 -0.62
C PHE A 12 -5.61 -10.60 -1.61
N CYS A 13 -4.41 -10.33 -1.10
CA CYS A 13 -3.23 -10.14 -1.93
C CYS A 13 -2.71 -11.49 -2.44
N ILE A 14 -2.69 -11.69 -3.75
CA ILE A 14 -2.09 -12.90 -4.35
C ILE A 14 -0.58 -12.76 -4.62
N LEU A 15 0.06 -11.71 -4.09
CA LEU A 15 1.51 -11.45 -4.17
C LEU A 15 2.09 -11.46 -5.60
N CYS A 16 1.29 -11.11 -6.62
CA CYS A 16 1.72 -11.10 -8.03
C CYS A 16 2.82 -10.06 -8.34
N GLY A 17 3.00 -9.06 -7.47
CA GLY A 17 4.06 -8.06 -7.58
C GLY A 17 3.92 -7.06 -8.73
N LEU A 18 2.77 -7.01 -9.42
CA LEU A 18 2.54 -6.05 -10.51
C LEU A 18 2.66 -4.60 -10.03
N CYS A 19 2.08 -4.27 -8.87
CA CYS A 19 2.16 -2.93 -8.29
C CYS A 19 3.58 -2.54 -7.88
N VAL A 20 4.31 -3.45 -7.24
CA VAL A 20 5.71 -3.26 -6.81
C VAL A 20 6.61 -3.03 -8.03
N ARG A 21 6.52 -3.91 -9.05
CA ARG A 21 7.31 -3.77 -10.28
C ARG A 21 6.98 -2.49 -11.02
N TYR A 22 5.71 -2.16 -11.17
CA TYR A 22 5.31 -0.92 -11.84
C TYR A 22 5.87 0.33 -11.12
N CYS A 23 5.78 0.35 -9.78
CA CYS A 23 6.29 1.46 -8.98
C CYS A 23 7.82 1.61 -9.09
N ALA A 24 8.54 0.50 -9.17
CA ALA A 24 10.00 0.46 -9.29
C ALA A 24 10.50 0.73 -10.71
N GLU A 25 9.94 0.05 -11.71
CA GLU A 25 10.48 0.02 -13.08
C GLU A 25 9.91 1.13 -13.96
N VAL A 26 8.59 1.38 -13.87
CA VAL A 26 7.91 2.38 -14.71
C VAL A 26 7.98 3.76 -14.06
N LYS A 27 7.60 3.86 -12.79
CA LYS A 27 7.55 5.15 -12.09
C LYS A 27 8.88 5.53 -11.45
N LYS A 28 9.76 4.57 -11.16
CA LYS A 28 11.04 4.79 -10.48
C LYS A 28 10.89 5.54 -9.15
N LYS A 29 9.78 5.31 -8.45
CA LYS A 29 9.45 5.96 -7.17
C LYS A 29 9.70 5.05 -5.97
N HIS A 30 9.62 3.73 -6.16
CA HIS A 30 9.84 2.75 -5.09
C HIS A 30 8.95 2.97 -3.85
N ALA A 31 7.78 3.59 -4.00
CA ALA A 31 6.86 3.87 -2.89
C ALA A 31 6.14 2.61 -2.36
N ILE A 32 6.16 1.50 -3.12
CA ILE A 32 5.51 0.24 -2.78
C ILE A 32 6.56 -0.87 -2.86
N GLY A 33 6.61 -1.72 -1.83
CA GLY A 33 7.55 -2.84 -1.74
C GLY A 33 6.91 -4.08 -1.14
N PHE A 34 7.66 -5.18 -1.13
CA PHE A 34 7.33 -6.35 -0.32
C PHE A 34 8.06 -6.28 1.01
N VAL A 35 7.36 -6.60 2.09
CA VAL A 35 7.93 -6.77 3.43
C VAL A 35 7.71 -8.21 3.90
N ASP A 36 8.40 -8.58 4.98
CA ASP A 36 8.39 -9.91 5.55
C ASP A 36 8.81 -11.04 4.58
N ARG A 37 8.64 -12.29 5.01
CA ARG A 37 9.10 -13.50 4.31
C ARG A 37 8.13 -14.66 4.47
N GLY A 38 8.14 -15.56 3.48
CA GLY A 38 7.34 -16.78 3.51
C GLY A 38 5.85 -16.47 3.45
N ILE A 39 5.07 -17.12 4.33
CA ILE A 39 3.62 -16.94 4.41
C ILE A 39 3.22 -15.53 4.83
N ARG A 40 4.03 -14.87 5.67
CA ARG A 40 3.77 -13.51 6.18
C ARG A 40 4.12 -12.41 5.18
N ARG A 41 4.54 -12.75 3.96
CA ARG A 41 4.96 -11.77 2.98
C ARG A 41 3.75 -10.95 2.55
N GLU A 42 3.87 -9.64 2.63
CA GLU A 42 2.83 -8.71 2.19
C GLU A 42 3.41 -7.52 1.41
N ILE A 43 2.53 -6.75 0.78
CA ILE A 43 2.91 -5.46 0.23
C ILE A 43 2.83 -4.40 1.31
N ALA A 44 3.74 -3.44 1.27
CA ALA A 44 3.71 -2.26 2.13
C ALA A 44 3.99 -1.01 1.32
N PHE A 45 3.39 0.10 1.76
CA PHE A 45 3.71 1.43 1.27
C PHE A 45 4.75 2.07 2.19
N ILE A 46 5.73 2.74 1.62
CA ILE A 46 6.65 3.59 2.38
C ILE A 46 5.90 4.90 2.65
N PRO A 47 5.52 5.22 3.90
CA PRO A 47 4.54 6.29 4.18
C PRO A 47 4.91 7.65 3.59
N GLU A 48 6.17 8.07 3.74
CA GLU A 48 6.68 9.35 3.25
C GLU A 48 6.59 9.48 1.71
N LEU A 49 6.93 8.40 1.00
CA LEU A 49 6.85 8.35 -0.45
C LEU A 49 5.42 8.18 -0.93
N ALA A 50 4.61 7.40 -0.24
CA ALA A 50 3.22 7.17 -0.62
C ALA A 50 2.37 8.43 -0.48
N ALA A 51 2.56 9.20 0.61
CA ALA A 51 1.87 10.47 0.82
C ALA A 51 2.13 11.48 -0.31
N THR A 52 3.34 11.48 -0.87
CA THR A 52 3.78 12.45 -1.88
C THR A 52 3.55 11.98 -3.32
N GLU A 53 3.78 10.70 -3.59
CA GLU A 53 3.79 10.12 -4.93
C GLU A 53 2.49 9.36 -5.27
N CYS A 54 1.98 8.55 -4.34
CA CYS A 54 0.84 7.68 -4.60
C CYS A 54 -0.46 8.46 -4.75
N TRP A 55 -0.64 9.58 -4.04
CA TRP A 55 -1.80 10.46 -4.21
C TRP A 55 -1.97 10.96 -5.65
N LYS A 56 -0.85 11.26 -6.33
CA LYS A 56 -0.81 11.85 -7.67
C LYS A 56 -0.85 10.80 -8.78
N CYS A 57 -0.10 9.70 -8.61
CA CYS A 57 0.08 8.70 -9.66
C CYS A 57 -1.12 7.74 -9.76
N LYS A 58 -1.37 6.92 -8.72
CA LYS A 58 -2.41 5.85 -8.70
C LYS A 58 -2.43 4.87 -9.90
N GLU A 59 -1.53 4.98 -10.87
CA GLU A 59 -1.53 4.19 -12.11
C GLU A 59 -1.31 2.68 -11.91
N CYS A 60 -0.76 2.23 -10.78
CA CYS A 60 -0.64 0.80 -10.47
C CYS A 60 -1.91 0.18 -9.89
N PHE A 61 -2.92 0.98 -9.53
CA PHE A 61 -4.18 0.49 -8.94
C PHE A 61 -4.93 -0.43 -9.89
N PRO A 62 -5.22 -0.05 -11.16
CA PRO A 62 -5.89 -0.95 -12.10
C PRO A 62 -5.07 -2.19 -12.48
N LEU A 63 -3.79 -2.25 -12.10
CA LEU A 63 -2.94 -3.42 -12.30
C LEU A 63 -3.08 -4.46 -11.19
N CYS A 64 -3.73 -4.12 -10.06
CA CYS A 64 -3.96 -5.05 -8.97
C CYS A 64 -5.20 -5.92 -9.26
N PRO A 65 -5.04 -7.21 -9.56
CA PRO A 65 -6.16 -8.05 -10.01
C PRO A 65 -7.18 -8.36 -8.90
N THR A 66 -6.85 -8.08 -7.64
CA THR A 66 -7.71 -8.35 -6.48
C THR A 66 -8.17 -7.09 -5.76
N GLU A 67 -7.86 -5.91 -6.30
CA GLU A 67 -8.16 -4.60 -5.66
C GLU A 67 -7.53 -4.42 -4.27
N TYR A 68 -6.67 -5.34 -3.83
CA TYR A 68 -6.04 -5.31 -2.51
C TYR A 68 -5.17 -4.06 -2.31
N LEU A 69 -4.49 -3.60 -3.37
CA LEU A 69 -3.61 -2.44 -3.31
C LEU A 69 -4.38 -1.17 -2.94
N GLN A 70 -5.58 -1.00 -3.48
CA GLN A 70 -6.49 0.11 -3.23
C GLN A 70 -6.95 0.10 -1.78
N ALA A 71 -7.38 -1.07 -1.28
CA ALA A 71 -7.79 -1.24 0.11
C ALA A 71 -6.64 -0.96 1.08
N ALA A 72 -5.43 -1.49 0.80
CA ALA A 72 -4.24 -1.25 1.60
C ALA A 72 -3.83 0.24 1.61
N TYR A 73 -3.93 0.92 0.47
CA TYR A 73 -3.65 2.35 0.39
C TYR A 73 -4.61 3.18 1.26
N VAL A 74 -5.91 2.94 1.15
CA VAL A 74 -6.92 3.64 1.97
C VAL A 74 -6.73 3.36 3.46
N LEU A 75 -6.38 2.12 3.81
CA LEU A 75 -6.08 1.77 5.20
C LEU A 75 -4.89 2.57 5.74
N ILE A 76 -3.80 2.68 4.97
CA ILE A 76 -2.61 3.43 5.39
C ILE A 76 -2.90 4.93 5.48
N GLU A 77 -3.70 5.49 4.56
CA GLU A 77 -4.15 6.89 4.67
C GLU A 77 -4.98 7.12 5.94
N ALA A 78 -5.78 6.14 6.36
CA ALA A 78 -6.58 6.24 7.59
C ALA A 78 -5.75 6.06 8.87
N LEU A 79 -4.66 5.29 8.82
CA LEU A 79 -3.79 4.98 9.97
C LEU A 79 -2.51 5.84 10.02
N GLY A 80 -2.21 6.58 8.96
CA GLY A 80 -1.01 7.40 8.83
C GLY A 80 -0.93 8.47 9.93
N PRO A 81 0.29 8.97 10.24
CA PRO A 81 0.46 10.00 11.25
C PRO A 81 -0.42 11.19 10.86
N SER A 82 -1.27 11.58 11.80
CA SER A 82 -2.26 12.65 11.68
C SER A 82 -1.81 13.75 10.72
N THR A 83 -2.67 14.04 9.75
CA THR A 83 -2.72 15.23 8.91
C THR A 83 -2.80 16.58 9.68
N LEU A 84 -2.39 16.61 10.96
CA LEU A 84 -2.30 17.83 11.76
C LEU A 84 -1.18 18.78 11.30
N GLU A 85 -0.21 18.34 10.49
CA GLU A 85 0.73 19.25 9.81
C GLU A 85 0.45 19.44 8.32
N PHE A 86 -0.36 18.57 7.68
CA PHE A 86 -0.60 18.67 6.23
C PHE A 86 -1.81 19.56 5.87
N ARG A 87 -2.63 19.96 6.86
CA ARG A 87 -3.84 20.77 6.61
C ARG A 87 -3.63 22.27 6.82
N SER A 88 -2.44 22.71 7.22
CA SER A 88 -2.12 24.13 7.46
C SER A 88 -1.38 24.85 6.33
N ASP A 89 -1.13 24.22 5.18
CA ASP A 89 -0.33 24.86 4.09
C ASP A 89 -1.04 24.93 2.73
N SER A 90 -2.37 24.94 2.72
CA SER A 90 -3.15 25.22 1.50
C SER A 90 -4.11 26.41 1.66
N ARG A 91 -3.89 27.24 2.69
CA ARG A 91 -4.50 28.56 2.89
C ARG A 91 -3.49 29.46 3.60
N ASP A 92 -2.37 29.75 2.95
CA ASP A 92 -1.68 31.04 3.10
C ASP A 92 -0.68 31.21 1.94
N LYS A 93 -0.98 32.21 1.09
CA LYS A 93 -0.33 32.67 -0.16
C LYS A 93 -0.58 31.90 -1.46
#